data_AF-A0A0D7AL13-F1
#
_entry.id   AF-A0A0D7AL13-F1
#
_cell.length_a   1.000
_cell.length_b   1.000
_cell.length_c   1.000
_cell.angle_alpha   90.00
_cell.angle_beta   90.00
_cell.angle_gamma   90.00
#
_symmetry.space_group_name_H-M   'P 1'
#
loop_
_entity.id
_entity.type
_entity.pdbx_description
1 polymer ?
#
loop_
_entity_poly.entity_id
_entity_poly.type
_entity_poly.pdbx_seq_one_letter_code
_entity_poly.pdbx_strand_id
1 'polypeptide(L)'
;MSVRARRAPSPPQLHPYSRSDFLDADERRAAAAKGLPPGRTRRFPSGGLNLTHAEIKLLATVVVLAVFVRLYRISAPDSVVFDEVHFGKFAGKYIKTQYFVDVHPPLAKLLITFAAFIFGYDGHFDFKDIAKVYDGNVPYVAMRMVPALLGIATIPLSYLTLRALDCRATTALLASLFITFENGLITQSRHILLDSPLLFFTALTIFAWVCFCNEDKHEPFTDSWWRWLILSGLSLGAVVSCKWVGLFTIATVGFSTIHQLWLLLGDLRTPPRLFMKHFFARALCLILIPMVFYMIMFKIHFMILNNSGDGDGFMSSEFQHTLHGKGMADTYADVAVGSEIAIRHLNTQGGYLHSHPHNYPGGSTQQQVTLYPHRDSNNNWRVLNATAADPYDYQEQPASHITNGMHIKLRHILTHKSLHSHDVRPPVSDVDFQNEVSAYGMEDFAGDMNDDWIVEIESGDRRDRHAEDQKKKKKKKKYYLASFSSLWTTPML
;
A
#
# COMPACT_ATOMS: atom_id res chain seq x y z
N MET A 1 -79.26 4.24 -15.49
CA MET A 1 -78.12 3.29 -15.50
C MET A 1 -76.83 4.08 -15.70
N SER A 2 -76.07 4.34 -14.64
CA SER A 2 -74.79 5.06 -14.70
C SER A 2 -73.65 4.04 -14.78
N VAL A 3 -72.97 3.98 -15.92
CA VAL A 3 -71.84 3.07 -16.16
C VAL A 3 -70.61 3.61 -15.42
N ARG A 4 -70.17 2.87 -14.39
CA ARG A 4 -68.99 3.18 -13.59
C ARG A 4 -67.73 2.81 -14.39
N ALA A 5 -67.00 3.80 -14.89
CA ALA A 5 -65.72 3.61 -15.56
C ALA A 5 -64.73 2.90 -14.62
N ARG A 6 -64.23 1.72 -15.02
CA ARG A 6 -63.16 1.01 -14.30
C ARG A 6 -61.85 1.78 -14.50
N ARG A 7 -61.20 2.17 -13.40
CA ARG A 7 -59.82 2.68 -13.40
C ARG A 7 -58.90 1.63 -14.02
N ALA A 8 -57.97 2.08 -14.87
CA ALA A 8 -56.93 1.25 -15.44
C ALA A 8 -56.06 0.62 -14.32
N PRO A 9 -55.60 -0.63 -14.47
CA PRO A 9 -54.71 -1.27 -13.51
C PRO A 9 -53.38 -0.52 -13.43
N SER A 10 -52.91 -0.31 -12.20
CA SER A 10 -51.60 0.28 -11.91
C SER A 10 -50.48 -0.54 -12.60
N PRO A 11 -49.40 0.09 -13.08
CA PRO A 11 -48.27 -0.64 -13.64
C PRO A 11 -47.69 -1.63 -12.61
N PRO A 12 -47.18 -2.80 -13.05
CA PRO A 12 -46.63 -3.79 -12.16
C PRO A 12 -45.45 -3.22 -11.36
N GLN A 13 -45.48 -3.46 -10.05
CA GLN A 13 -44.40 -3.05 -9.15
C GLN A 13 -43.12 -3.82 -9.52
N LEU A 14 -42.10 -3.09 -9.96
CA LEU A 14 -40.79 -3.60 -10.40
C LEU A 14 -39.90 -4.11 -9.25
N HIS A 15 -40.33 -3.96 -7.99
CA HIS A 15 -39.60 -4.46 -6.83
C HIS A 15 -40.49 -5.35 -5.96
N PRO A 16 -39.94 -6.43 -5.38
CA PRO A 16 -40.69 -7.38 -4.54
C PRO A 16 -41.12 -6.79 -3.19
N TYR A 17 -40.61 -5.62 -2.81
CA TYR A 17 -41.00 -4.94 -1.57
C TYR A 17 -42.17 -4.00 -1.81
N SER A 18 -43.30 -4.28 -1.14
CA SER A 18 -44.44 -3.37 -1.12
C SER A 18 -44.02 -1.99 -0.62
N ARG A 19 -44.42 -0.93 -1.32
CA ARG A 19 -44.22 0.47 -0.90
C ARG A 19 -44.86 0.82 0.47
N SER A 20 -45.60 -0.10 1.11
CA SER A 20 -46.50 0.19 2.24
C SER A 20 -45.98 -0.07 3.65
N ASP A 21 -44.84 -0.74 3.85
CA ASP A 21 -44.51 -1.32 5.18
C ASP A 21 -43.16 -0.83 5.74
N PHE A 22 -42.89 0.47 5.69
CA PHE A 22 -41.65 1.07 6.24
C PHE A 22 -41.92 1.75 7.59
N LEU A 23 -42.32 0.96 8.58
CA LEU A 23 -42.16 1.35 9.98
C LEU A 23 -40.79 0.91 10.47
N ASP A 24 -40.08 1.80 11.16
CA ASP A 24 -38.88 1.44 11.94
C ASP A 24 -39.26 0.53 13.14
N ALA A 25 -38.31 -0.23 13.69
CA ALA A 25 -38.54 -1.21 14.74
C ALA A 25 -39.31 -0.67 15.96
N ASP A 26 -39.04 0.57 16.36
CA ASP A 26 -39.75 1.20 17.48
C ASP A 26 -41.18 1.62 17.10
N GLU A 27 -41.39 2.06 15.85
CA GLU A 27 -42.73 2.34 15.31
C GLU A 27 -43.57 1.06 15.19
N ARG A 28 -42.97 -0.06 14.73
CA ARG A 28 -43.64 -1.37 14.67
C ARG A 28 -44.10 -1.82 16.05
N ARG A 29 -43.24 -1.66 17.07
CA ARG A 29 -43.60 -1.98 18.46
C ARG A 29 -44.70 -1.06 18.99
N ALA A 30 -44.62 0.25 18.71
CA ALA A 30 -45.63 1.21 19.15
C ALA A 30 -46.99 0.95 18.48
N ALA A 31 -47.01 0.59 17.20
CA ALA A 31 -48.20 0.17 16.47
C ALA A 31 -48.78 -1.12 17.06
N ALA A 32 -47.93 -2.14 17.30
CA ALA A 32 -48.33 -3.40 17.92
C ALA A 32 -48.89 -3.20 19.35
N ALA A 33 -48.27 -2.35 20.17
CA ALA A 33 -48.70 -2.04 21.52
C ALA A 33 -50.05 -1.30 21.57
N LYS A 34 -50.38 -0.53 20.53
CA LYS A 34 -51.65 0.21 20.41
C LYS A 34 -52.74 -0.56 19.65
N GLY A 35 -52.46 -1.79 19.20
CA GLY A 35 -53.39 -2.58 18.37
C GLY A 35 -53.76 -1.91 17.04
N LEU A 36 -52.97 -0.93 16.58
CA LEU A 36 -53.23 -0.18 15.36
C LEU A 36 -52.45 -0.82 14.20
N PRO A 37 -53.03 -0.90 12.99
CA PRO A 37 -52.25 -1.27 11.82
C PRO A 37 -51.12 -0.26 11.61
N PRO A 38 -49.97 -0.70 11.06
CA PRO A 38 -48.83 0.17 10.83
C PRO A 38 -49.23 1.44 10.06
N GLY A 39 -48.97 2.60 10.65
CA GLY A 39 -49.27 3.89 10.04
C GLY A 39 -48.49 4.08 8.75
N ARG A 40 -49.14 4.64 7.71
CA ARG A 40 -48.49 4.95 6.43
C ARG A 40 -47.56 6.16 6.58
N THR A 41 -46.25 5.94 6.64
CA THR A 41 -45.26 7.01 6.48
C THR A 41 -45.19 7.42 5.00
N ARG A 42 -45.23 8.72 4.71
CA ARG A 42 -45.26 9.25 3.32
C ARG A 42 -43.89 9.37 2.65
N ARG A 43 -42.78 9.23 3.40
CA ARG A 43 -41.42 9.50 2.91
C ARG A 43 -40.44 8.53 3.56
N PHE A 44 -39.63 7.86 2.73
CA PHE A 44 -38.52 7.03 3.20
C PHE A 44 -37.35 7.93 3.62
N PRO A 45 -36.85 7.82 4.86
CA PRO A 45 -35.72 8.60 5.31
C PRO A 45 -34.43 8.14 4.62
N SER A 46 -33.55 9.08 4.28
CA SER A 46 -32.28 8.76 3.61
C SER A 46 -31.44 7.80 4.46
N GLY A 47 -30.92 6.75 3.84
CA GLY A 47 -30.15 5.69 4.50
C GLY A 47 -30.98 4.80 5.45
N GLY A 48 -32.31 4.95 5.49
CA GLY A 48 -33.17 4.26 6.45
C GLY A 48 -33.14 4.83 7.87
N LEU A 49 -32.62 6.05 8.06
CA LEU A 49 -32.46 6.67 9.37
C LEU A 49 -33.67 7.52 9.77
N ASN A 50 -34.64 6.93 10.47
CA ASN A 50 -35.75 7.66 11.07
C ASN A 50 -35.44 8.04 12.53
N LEU A 51 -34.62 9.08 12.74
CA LEU A 51 -34.26 9.52 14.10
C LEU A 51 -35.24 10.54 14.64
N THR A 52 -35.76 10.28 15.83
CA THR A 52 -36.56 11.23 16.60
C THR A 52 -35.67 12.31 17.24
N HIS A 53 -36.25 13.47 17.57
CA HIS A 53 -35.52 14.52 18.29
C HIS A 53 -34.98 14.06 19.65
N ALA A 54 -35.65 13.09 20.30
CA ALA A 54 -35.18 12.50 21.54
C ALA A 54 -33.91 11.67 21.33
N GLU A 55 -33.84 10.88 20.25
CA GLU A 55 -32.64 10.10 19.90
C GLU A 55 -31.47 11.00 19.52
N ILE A 56 -31.71 12.13 18.85
CA ILE A 56 -30.64 13.09 18.55
C ILE A 56 -30.06 13.69 19.84
N LYS A 57 -30.92 14.04 20.81
CA LYS A 57 -30.47 14.51 22.14
C LYS A 57 -29.72 13.42 22.90
N LEU A 58 -30.18 12.17 22.81
CA LEU A 58 -29.51 11.01 23.39
C LEU A 58 -28.12 10.82 22.79
N LEU A 59 -28.01 10.83 21.45
CA LEU A 59 -26.74 10.72 20.74
C LEU A 59 -25.77 11.84 21.14
N ALA A 60 -26.26 13.09 21.22
CA ALA A 60 -25.46 14.22 21.67
C ALA A 60 -24.93 14.00 23.10
N THR A 61 -25.76 13.45 24.00
CA THR A 61 -25.36 13.11 25.37
C THR A 61 -24.28 12.03 25.39
N VAL A 62 -24.43 10.98 24.58
CA VAL A 62 -23.43 9.92 24.43
C VAL A 62 -22.11 10.46 23.87
N VAL A 63 -22.16 11.39 22.91
CA VAL A 63 -20.95 12.04 22.38
C VAL A 63 -20.26 12.88 23.44
N VAL A 64 -21.00 13.65 24.25
CA VAL A 64 -20.40 14.41 25.36
C VAL A 64 -19.73 13.49 26.38
N LEU A 65 -20.39 12.38 26.72
CA LEU A 65 -19.81 11.35 27.59
C LEU A 65 -18.55 10.72 26.98
N ALA A 66 -18.58 10.41 25.69
CA ALA A 66 -17.44 9.88 24.94
C ALA A 66 -16.26 10.85 24.90
N VAL A 67 -16.52 12.14 24.69
CA VAL A 67 -15.49 13.19 24.75
C VAL A 67 -14.83 13.20 26.12
N PHE A 68 -15.61 13.15 27.19
CA PHE A 68 -15.06 13.08 28.55
C PHE A 68 -14.19 11.83 28.74
N VAL A 69 -14.69 10.64 28.39
CA VAL A 69 -13.96 9.38 28.57
C VAL A 69 -12.68 9.31 27.72
N ARG A 70 -12.74 9.71 26.45
CA ARG A 70 -11.64 9.56 25.49
C ARG A 70 -10.58 10.65 25.61
N LEU A 71 -10.96 11.85 26.03
CA LEU A 71 -10.02 12.98 26.19
C LEU A 71 -9.53 13.16 27.64
N TYR A 72 -10.04 12.37 28.59
CA TYR A 72 -9.61 12.46 29.99
C TYR A 72 -8.08 12.31 30.09
N ARG A 73 -7.42 13.38 30.52
CA ARG A 73 -5.95 13.46 30.67
C ARG A 73 -5.20 12.98 29.42
N ILE A 74 -5.59 13.42 28.23
CA ILE A 74 -4.90 13.06 26.97
C ILE A 74 -3.41 13.47 26.94
N SER A 75 -3.04 14.50 27.68
CA SER A 75 -1.64 14.94 27.84
C SER A 75 -0.78 13.96 28.65
N ALA A 76 -1.38 13.10 29.47
CA ALA A 76 -0.68 12.06 30.20
C ALA A 76 -0.74 10.73 29.41
N PRO A 77 0.34 9.93 29.35
CA PRO A 77 1.71 10.26 29.77
C PRO A 77 2.35 11.30 28.85
N ASP A 78 3.21 12.16 29.39
CA ASP A 78 4.01 13.16 28.66
C ASP A 78 5.28 12.56 28.02
N SER A 79 5.28 11.25 27.83
CA SER A 79 6.34 10.49 27.21
C SER A 79 5.84 9.70 26.01
N VAL A 80 6.78 9.33 25.15
CA VAL A 80 6.56 8.44 24.01
C VAL A 80 6.09 7.07 24.51
N VAL A 81 5.07 6.52 23.88
CA VAL A 81 4.48 5.21 24.23
C VAL A 81 4.70 4.21 23.08
N PHE A 82 4.32 2.96 23.30
CA PHE A 82 4.36 1.89 22.29
C PHE A 82 3.77 2.37 20.95
N ASP A 83 4.49 2.09 19.86
CA ASP A 83 4.21 2.50 18.48
C ASP A 83 4.18 4.01 18.17
N GLU A 84 4.10 4.90 19.17
CA GLU A 84 4.36 6.33 18.95
C GLU A 84 5.81 6.56 18.46
N VAL A 85 6.74 5.66 18.84
CA VAL A 85 8.12 5.62 18.31
C VAL A 85 8.16 5.53 16.78
N HIS A 86 7.26 4.74 16.18
CA HIS A 86 7.21 4.53 14.74
C HIS A 86 6.48 5.68 14.05
N PHE A 87 5.23 5.94 14.47
CA PHE A 87 4.36 6.89 13.77
C PHE A 87 4.76 8.35 14.04
N GLY A 88 5.30 8.66 15.22
CA GLY A 88 5.91 9.95 15.50
C GLY A 88 7.17 10.19 14.67
N LYS A 89 8.04 9.18 14.54
CA LYS A 89 9.22 9.24 13.65
C LYS A 89 8.81 9.51 12.21
N PHE A 90 7.80 8.81 11.70
CA PHE A 90 7.30 9.03 10.35
C PHE A 90 6.70 10.43 10.17
N ALA A 91 5.96 10.95 11.16
CA ALA A 91 5.48 12.33 11.13
C ALA A 91 6.64 13.32 11.01
N GLY A 92 7.72 13.13 11.78
CA GLY A 92 8.93 13.94 11.66
C GLY A 92 9.59 13.85 10.28
N LYS A 93 9.62 12.65 9.67
CA LYS A 93 10.15 12.46 8.31
C LYS A 93 9.31 13.16 7.24
N TYR A 94 7.98 13.17 7.37
CA TYR A 94 7.13 13.95 6.47
C TYR A 94 7.38 15.46 6.60
N ILE A 95 7.51 15.99 7.83
CA ILE A 95 7.82 17.41 8.05
C ILE A 95 9.17 17.80 7.43
N LYS A 96 10.17 16.92 7.57
CA LYS A 96 11.51 17.08 6.98
C LYS A 96 11.58 16.73 5.49
N THR A 97 10.46 16.31 4.90
CA THR A 97 10.33 15.84 3.52
C THR A 97 11.31 14.71 3.15
N GLN A 98 11.74 13.90 4.13
CA GLN A 98 12.72 12.82 3.98
C GLN A 98 12.06 11.48 3.67
N TYR A 99 12.47 10.84 2.57
CA TYR A 99 11.93 9.58 2.14
C TYR A 99 12.14 8.45 3.17
N PHE A 100 11.10 7.64 3.36
CA PHE A 100 11.13 6.45 4.18
C PHE A 100 10.24 5.35 3.60
N VAL A 101 10.49 4.12 4.03
CA VAL A 101 9.67 2.96 3.69
C VAL A 101 8.97 2.48 4.95
N ASP A 102 7.69 2.17 4.80
CA ASP A 102 6.84 1.60 5.84
C ASP A 102 5.88 0.59 5.21
N VAL A 103 5.46 -0.39 6.00
CA VAL A 103 4.52 -1.45 5.59
C VAL A 103 3.11 -0.89 5.41
N HIS A 104 2.75 0.19 6.12
CA HIS A 104 1.39 0.72 6.09
C HIS A 104 1.22 1.83 5.05
N PRO A 105 0.07 1.89 4.36
CA PRO A 105 -0.32 3.02 3.52
C PRO A 105 -0.36 4.39 4.25
N PRO A 106 -0.33 5.52 3.52
CA PRO A 106 0.08 6.80 4.10
C PRO A 106 -1.02 7.60 4.81
N LEU A 107 -2.32 7.35 4.56
CA LEU A 107 -3.39 8.27 4.99
C LEU A 107 -3.38 8.57 6.49
N ALA A 108 -3.34 7.54 7.34
CA ALA A 108 -3.37 7.74 8.79
C ALA A 108 -2.15 8.52 9.29
N LYS A 109 -0.97 8.25 8.71
CA LYS A 109 0.27 8.99 9.03
C LYS A 109 0.18 10.44 8.55
N LEU A 110 -0.39 10.68 7.36
CA LEU A 110 -0.59 12.02 6.82
C LEU A 110 -1.57 12.84 7.67
N LEU A 111 -2.65 12.25 8.18
CA LEU A 111 -3.60 12.93 9.08
C LEU A 111 -2.94 13.38 10.39
N ILE A 112 -2.15 12.49 11.00
CA ILE A 112 -1.39 12.81 12.22
C ILE A 112 -0.33 13.88 11.94
N THR A 113 0.40 13.74 10.83
CA THR A 113 1.41 14.72 10.40
C THR A 113 0.78 16.07 10.14
N PHE A 114 -0.41 16.12 9.54
CA PHE A 114 -1.13 17.36 9.27
C PHE A 114 -1.47 18.11 10.58
N ALA A 115 -1.88 17.39 11.63
CA ALA A 115 -2.05 18.00 12.95
C ALA A 115 -0.71 18.48 13.53
N ALA A 116 0.37 17.71 13.40
CA ALA A 116 1.70 18.14 13.83
C ALA A 116 2.15 19.43 13.10
N PHE A 117 1.91 19.52 11.80
CA PHE A 117 2.24 20.66 10.95
C PHE A 117 1.48 21.93 11.34
N ILE A 118 0.16 21.84 11.55
CA ILE A 118 -0.67 22.99 11.98
C ILE A 118 -0.18 23.58 13.30
N PHE A 119 0.25 22.72 14.23
CA PHE A 119 0.70 23.13 15.55
C PHE A 119 2.22 23.39 15.62
N GLY A 120 2.89 23.53 14.48
CA GLY A 120 4.26 24.03 14.41
C GLY A 120 5.36 23.02 14.73
N TYR A 121 5.10 21.72 14.57
CA TYR A 121 6.15 20.70 14.73
C TYR A 121 7.25 20.86 13.67
N ASP A 122 8.51 20.87 14.11
CA ASP A 122 9.68 21.08 13.25
C ASP A 122 10.35 19.77 12.76
N GLY A 123 9.91 18.61 13.28
CA GLY A 123 10.44 17.31 12.92
C GLY A 123 11.75 16.91 13.60
N HIS A 124 12.34 17.72 14.49
CA HIS A 124 13.66 17.45 15.08
C HIS A 124 13.65 16.45 16.24
N PHE A 125 12.50 16.24 16.87
CA PHE A 125 12.41 15.30 17.98
C PHE A 125 12.62 13.85 17.53
N ASP A 126 13.55 13.17 18.20
CA ASP A 126 13.86 11.77 17.91
C ASP A 126 12.97 10.83 18.73
N PHE A 127 12.03 10.19 18.03
CA PHE A 127 11.07 9.21 18.54
C PHE A 127 11.67 7.80 18.69
N LYS A 128 12.90 7.68 19.19
CA LYS A 128 13.61 6.39 19.24
C LYS A 128 13.19 5.50 20.40
N ASP A 129 13.10 6.08 21.59
CA ASP A 129 12.96 5.34 22.83
C ASP A 129 11.57 5.52 23.46
N ILE A 130 10.98 4.42 23.93
CA ILE A 130 9.76 4.45 24.74
C ILE A 130 10.10 5.11 26.09
N ALA A 131 9.14 5.83 26.66
CA ALA A 131 9.28 6.62 27.89
C ALA A 131 10.20 7.85 27.79
N LYS A 132 10.69 8.20 26.59
CA LYS A 132 11.32 9.50 26.36
C LYS A 132 10.29 10.62 26.52
N VAL A 133 10.58 11.58 27.38
CA VAL A 133 9.72 12.75 27.62
C VAL A 133 9.69 13.64 26.39
N TYR A 134 8.52 14.18 26.06
CA TYR A 134 8.37 15.12 24.96
C TYR A 134 9.03 16.46 25.26
N ASP A 135 9.81 16.97 24.31
CA ASP A 135 10.35 18.32 24.38
C ASP A 135 9.23 19.36 24.13
N GLY A 136 9.43 20.60 24.60
CA GLY A 136 8.42 21.67 24.47
C GLY A 136 8.02 22.04 23.04
N ASN A 137 8.79 21.59 22.04
CA ASN A 137 8.53 21.83 20.62
C ASN A 137 7.65 20.75 19.95
N VAL A 138 7.32 19.67 20.66
CA VAL A 138 6.51 18.58 20.08
C VAL A 138 5.04 18.77 20.45
N PRO A 139 4.15 19.06 19.49
CA PRO A 139 2.71 19.18 19.75
C PRO A 139 2.05 17.80 19.87
N TYR A 140 2.57 16.92 20.74
CA TYR A 140 2.13 15.54 20.88
C TYR A 140 0.66 15.44 21.31
N VAL A 141 0.17 16.40 22.08
CA VAL A 141 -1.26 16.49 22.46
C VAL A 141 -2.11 16.68 21.21
N ALA A 142 -1.75 17.60 20.32
CA ALA A 142 -2.48 17.82 19.07
C ALA A 142 -2.40 16.59 18.15
N MET A 143 -1.26 15.90 18.12
CA MET A 143 -1.11 14.65 17.38
C MET A 143 -2.02 13.55 17.93
N ARG A 144 -2.13 13.42 19.27
CA ARG A 144 -3.04 12.47 19.94
C ARG A 144 -4.51 12.85 19.78
N MET A 145 -4.84 14.13 19.59
CA MET A 145 -6.22 14.56 19.35
C MET A 145 -6.80 13.96 18.05
N VAL A 146 -5.98 13.71 17.01
CA VAL A 146 -6.46 13.11 15.77
C VAL A 146 -7.07 11.71 15.99
N PRO A 147 -6.32 10.71 16.49
CA PRO A 147 -6.88 9.40 16.81
C PRO A 147 -7.95 9.48 17.89
N ALA A 148 -7.88 10.41 18.85
CA ALA A 148 -8.89 10.53 19.89
C ALA A 148 -10.25 11.01 19.34
N LEU A 149 -10.24 12.03 18.46
CA LEU A 149 -11.44 12.55 17.81
C LEU A 149 -12.07 11.52 16.86
N LEU A 150 -11.26 10.77 16.11
CA LEU A 150 -11.76 9.69 15.25
C LEU A 150 -12.31 8.52 16.06
N GLY A 151 -11.70 8.23 17.22
CA GLY A 151 -12.21 7.26 18.19
C GLY A 151 -13.57 7.70 18.77
N ILE A 152 -13.73 8.99 19.10
CA ILE A 152 -15.00 9.57 19.53
C ILE A 152 -16.05 9.47 18.41
N ALA A 153 -15.68 9.79 17.17
CA ALA A 153 -16.60 9.75 16.03
C ALA A 153 -17.07 8.33 15.67
N THR A 154 -16.32 7.29 16.06
CA THR A 154 -16.70 5.88 15.90
C THR A 154 -17.92 5.51 16.76
N ILE A 155 -18.09 6.15 17.92
CA ILE A 155 -19.18 5.88 18.86
C ILE A 155 -20.56 6.22 18.28
N PRO A 156 -20.85 7.44 17.80
CA PRO A 156 -22.14 7.74 17.19
C PRO A 156 -22.36 6.94 15.90
N LEU A 157 -21.29 6.63 15.14
CA LEU A 157 -21.42 5.75 13.97
C LEU A 157 -21.94 4.36 14.33
N SER A 158 -21.53 3.78 15.46
CA SER A 158 -22.05 2.49 15.92
C SER A 158 -23.55 2.54 16.22
N TYR A 159 -24.02 3.61 16.88
CA TYR A 159 -25.44 3.83 17.15
C TYR A 159 -26.23 3.95 15.85
N LEU A 160 -25.76 4.83 14.95
CA LEU A 160 -26.41 5.10 13.67
C LEU A 160 -26.44 3.85 12.78
N THR A 161 -25.38 3.03 12.79
CA THR A 161 -25.33 1.78 12.03
C THR A 161 -26.40 0.80 12.51
N LEU A 162 -26.57 0.64 13.83
CA LEU A 162 -27.60 -0.24 14.37
C LEU A 162 -29.00 0.30 14.11
N ARG A 163 -29.22 1.62 14.18
CA ARG A 163 -30.50 2.21 13.77
C ARG A 163 -30.78 1.99 12.29
N ALA A 164 -29.78 2.13 11.44
CA ALA A 164 -29.91 1.81 10.01
C ALA A 164 -30.18 0.31 9.77
N LEU A 165 -29.73 -0.60 10.65
CA LEU A 165 -30.07 -2.02 10.62
C LEU A 165 -31.46 -2.35 11.19
N ASP A 166 -32.33 -1.35 11.41
CA ASP A 166 -33.68 -1.52 11.98
C ASP A 166 -33.62 -2.15 13.39
N CYS A 167 -32.56 -1.86 14.17
CA CYS A 167 -32.47 -2.24 15.59
C CYS A 167 -33.08 -1.15 16.47
N ARG A 168 -33.68 -1.54 17.60
CA ARG A 168 -34.29 -0.61 18.57
C ARG A 168 -33.31 0.43 19.11
N ALA A 169 -33.81 1.62 19.44
CA ALA A 169 -33.00 2.69 20.03
C ALA A 169 -32.23 2.25 21.30
N THR A 170 -32.83 1.38 22.12
CA THR A 170 -32.18 0.84 23.32
C THR A 170 -30.99 -0.06 23.01
N THR A 171 -31.08 -0.88 21.95
CA THR A 171 -30.01 -1.77 21.51
C THR A 171 -28.87 -0.97 20.90
N ALA A 172 -29.21 0.02 20.07
CA ALA A 172 -28.23 0.96 19.51
C ALA A 172 -27.51 1.76 20.61
N LEU A 173 -28.24 2.21 21.64
CA LEU A 173 -27.66 2.88 22.80
C LEU A 173 -26.67 1.97 23.53
N LEU A 174 -27.07 0.73 23.82
CA LEU A 174 -26.22 -0.22 24.54
C LEU A 174 -24.88 -0.46 23.78
N ALA A 175 -24.94 -0.64 22.47
CA ALA A 175 -23.72 -0.81 21.67
C ALA A 175 -22.81 0.43 21.71
N SER A 176 -23.39 1.63 21.61
CA SER A 176 -22.62 2.87 21.73
C SER A 176 -21.98 3.03 23.10
N LEU A 177 -22.65 2.60 24.18
CA LEU A 177 -22.11 2.61 25.53
C LEU A 177 -20.99 1.56 25.70
N PHE A 178 -21.14 0.35 25.14
CA PHE A 178 -20.07 -0.65 25.14
C PHE A 178 -18.82 -0.12 24.46
N ILE A 179 -18.94 0.48 23.27
CA ILE A 179 -17.79 1.08 22.57
C ILE A 179 -17.23 2.27 23.35
N THR A 180 -18.08 3.06 24.02
CA THR A 180 -17.65 4.19 24.85
C THR A 180 -16.75 3.74 26.01
N PHE A 181 -17.14 2.68 26.71
CA PHE A 181 -16.47 2.17 27.91
C PHE A 181 -15.51 0.99 27.66
N GLU A 182 -15.22 0.67 26.40
CA GLU A 182 -14.28 -0.40 26.06
C GLU A 182 -12.82 0.06 26.19
N ASN A 183 -12.11 -0.49 27.17
CA ASN A 183 -10.75 -0.08 27.53
C ASN A 183 -9.74 -0.26 26.39
N GLY A 184 -9.88 -1.32 25.58
CA GLY A 184 -9.00 -1.55 24.44
C GLY A 184 -9.08 -0.42 23.42
N LEU A 185 -10.30 -0.02 23.06
CA LEU A 185 -10.55 1.07 22.12
C LEU A 185 -10.14 2.42 22.69
N ILE A 186 -10.39 2.66 23.98
CA ILE A 186 -9.97 3.89 24.67
C ILE A 186 -8.45 4.03 24.56
N THR A 187 -7.71 2.98 24.91
CA THR A 187 -6.24 2.96 24.89
C THR A 187 -5.70 3.21 23.49
N GLN A 188 -6.22 2.50 22.48
CA GLN A 188 -5.79 2.67 21.08
C GLN A 188 -6.06 4.07 20.53
N SER A 189 -7.17 4.70 20.91
CA SER A 189 -7.52 6.05 20.44
C SER A 189 -6.76 7.18 21.13
N ARG A 190 -6.12 6.91 22.28
CA ARG A 190 -5.47 7.94 23.09
C ARG A 190 -4.08 8.34 22.60
N HIS A 191 -3.39 7.41 21.93
CA HIS A 191 -1.98 7.55 21.53
C HIS A 191 -1.85 7.84 20.03
N ILE A 192 -0.67 8.26 19.60
CA ILE A 192 -0.34 8.53 18.19
C ILE A 192 -0.25 7.20 17.41
N LEU A 193 -1.41 6.58 17.18
CA LEU A 193 -1.56 5.26 16.56
C LEU A 193 -2.45 5.33 15.32
N LEU A 194 -2.19 4.45 14.36
CA LEU A 194 -2.96 4.36 13.11
C LEU A 194 -4.27 3.58 13.25
N ASP A 195 -4.42 2.80 14.32
CA ASP A 195 -5.56 1.89 14.50
C ASP A 195 -6.87 2.65 14.72
N SER A 196 -6.85 3.81 15.38
CA SER A 196 -8.07 4.61 15.58
C SER A 196 -8.62 5.20 14.27
N PRO A 197 -7.82 5.86 13.40
CA PRO A 197 -8.26 6.19 12.04
C PRO A 197 -8.78 4.99 11.25
N LEU A 198 -8.10 3.84 11.33
CA LEU A 198 -8.52 2.60 10.66
C LEU A 198 -9.91 2.15 11.13
N LEU A 199 -10.14 2.09 12.45
CA LEU A 199 -11.43 1.70 13.02
C LEU A 199 -12.53 2.69 12.68
N PHE A 200 -12.23 3.99 12.70
CA PHE A 200 -13.18 5.01 12.28
C PHE A 200 -13.63 4.83 10.83
N PHE A 201 -12.69 4.72 9.88
CA PHE A 201 -13.04 4.54 8.48
C PHE A 201 -13.71 3.18 8.24
N THR A 202 -13.39 2.15 9.03
CA THR A 202 -14.06 0.84 8.98
C THR A 202 -15.52 0.98 9.41
N ALA A 203 -15.78 1.63 10.54
CA ALA A 203 -17.13 1.91 11.03
C ALA A 203 -17.92 2.80 10.07
N LEU A 204 -17.28 3.83 9.49
CA LEU A 204 -17.88 4.69 8.47
C LEU A 204 -18.25 3.91 7.22
N THR A 205 -17.41 2.97 6.79
CA THR A 205 -17.67 2.11 5.64
C THR A 205 -18.85 1.18 5.87
N ILE A 206 -18.90 0.51 7.03
CA ILE A 206 -20.03 -0.36 7.38
C ILE A 206 -21.32 0.46 7.47
N PHE A 207 -21.27 1.63 8.11
CA PHE A 207 -22.40 2.55 8.20
C PHE A 207 -22.92 2.98 6.82
N ALA A 208 -22.03 3.48 5.95
CA ALA A 208 -22.37 3.91 4.60
C ALA A 208 -22.91 2.74 3.76
N TRP A 209 -22.34 1.54 3.91
CA TRP A 209 -22.79 0.33 3.22
C TRP A 209 -24.19 -0.10 3.67
N VAL A 210 -24.49 -0.07 4.97
CA VAL A 210 -25.83 -0.37 5.48
C VAL A 210 -26.84 0.64 4.96
N CYS A 211 -26.51 1.94 5.00
CA CYS A 211 -27.38 2.99 4.46
C CYS A 211 -27.62 2.80 2.94
N PHE A 212 -26.58 2.43 2.20
CA PHE A 212 -26.69 2.05 0.79
C PHE A 212 -27.62 0.84 0.60
N CYS A 213 -27.49 -0.21 1.41
CA CYS A 213 -28.37 -1.38 1.34
C CYS A 213 -29.83 -1.03 1.57
N ASN A 214 -30.11 -0.06 2.46
CA ASN A 214 -31.46 0.42 2.72
C ASN A 214 -32.04 1.18 1.52
N GLU A 215 -31.25 2.05 0.89
CA GLU A 215 -31.64 2.75 -0.33
C GLU A 215 -31.84 1.80 -1.51
N ASP A 216 -30.96 0.81 -1.67
CA ASP A 216 -31.02 -0.18 -2.76
C ASP A 216 -32.29 -1.04 -2.67
N LYS A 217 -32.73 -1.36 -1.45
CA LYS A 217 -34.02 -2.05 -1.20
C LYS A 217 -35.22 -1.15 -1.47
N HIS A 218 -35.10 0.16 -1.24
CA HIS A 218 -36.21 1.09 -1.37
C HIS A 218 -36.42 1.55 -2.82
N GLU A 219 -35.44 2.25 -3.39
CA GLU A 219 -35.48 2.75 -4.75
C GLU A 219 -34.05 2.95 -5.29
N PRO A 220 -33.59 2.08 -6.20
CA PRO A 220 -32.25 2.17 -6.76
C PRO A 220 -32.10 3.35 -7.73
N PHE A 221 -30.87 3.83 -7.89
CA PHE A 221 -30.48 4.93 -8.78
C PHE A 221 -31.09 6.31 -8.47
N THR A 222 -31.58 6.52 -7.24
CA THR A 222 -31.90 7.86 -6.73
C THR A 222 -30.63 8.64 -6.37
N ASP A 223 -30.74 9.96 -6.19
CA ASP A 223 -29.61 10.77 -5.72
C ASP A 223 -29.08 10.30 -4.36
N SER A 224 -29.98 9.84 -3.47
CA SER A 224 -29.62 9.27 -2.17
C SER A 224 -28.82 7.98 -2.35
N TRP A 225 -29.28 7.08 -3.22
CA TRP A 225 -28.58 5.84 -3.56
C TRP A 225 -27.15 6.09 -4.04
N TRP A 226 -26.96 7.05 -4.95
CA TRP A 226 -25.61 7.41 -5.43
C TRP A 226 -24.74 8.02 -4.33
N ARG A 227 -25.28 8.89 -3.48
CA ARG A 227 -24.54 9.49 -2.37
C ARG A 227 -24.00 8.42 -1.42
N TRP A 228 -24.83 7.46 -1.01
CA TRP A 228 -24.41 6.40 -0.10
C TRP A 228 -23.45 5.40 -0.76
N LEU A 229 -23.63 5.10 -2.04
CA LEU A 229 -22.73 4.24 -2.79
C LEU A 229 -21.33 4.88 -2.99
N ILE A 230 -21.29 6.16 -3.36
CA ILE A 230 -20.03 6.91 -3.50
C ILE A 230 -19.34 7.05 -2.14
N LEU A 231 -20.10 7.34 -1.08
CA LEU A 231 -19.56 7.43 0.28
C LEU A 231 -18.95 6.09 0.74
N SER A 232 -19.61 4.97 0.43
CA SER A 232 -19.08 3.62 0.70
C SER A 232 -17.77 3.37 -0.05
N GLY A 233 -17.67 3.81 -1.31
CA GLY A 233 -16.45 3.73 -2.11
C GLY A 233 -15.30 4.58 -1.56
N LEU A 234 -15.59 5.85 -1.23
CA LEU A 234 -14.60 6.76 -0.65
C LEU A 234 -14.10 6.27 0.71
N SER A 235 -15.01 5.78 1.56
CA SER A 235 -14.64 5.25 2.87
C SER A 235 -13.82 3.96 2.73
N LEU A 236 -14.15 3.05 1.80
CA LEU A 236 -13.33 1.86 1.50
C LEU A 236 -11.91 2.25 1.07
N GLY A 237 -11.80 3.25 0.20
CA GLY A 237 -10.51 3.83 -0.21
C GLY A 237 -9.72 4.38 0.98
N ALA A 238 -10.39 5.08 1.90
CA ALA A 238 -9.78 5.59 3.11
C ALA A 238 -9.30 4.46 4.06
N VAL A 239 -10.10 3.41 4.27
CA VAL A 239 -9.71 2.26 5.12
C VAL A 239 -8.42 1.62 4.60
N VAL A 240 -8.38 1.24 3.31
CA VAL A 240 -7.19 0.58 2.74
C VAL A 240 -5.99 1.54 2.67
N SER A 241 -6.22 2.85 2.56
CA SER A 241 -5.17 3.87 2.62
C SER A 241 -4.64 4.12 4.05
N CYS A 242 -5.28 3.61 5.09
CA CYS A 242 -4.75 3.60 6.46
C CYS A 242 -3.90 2.36 6.73
N LYS A 243 -4.43 1.17 6.44
CA LYS A 243 -3.78 -0.13 6.69
C LYS A 243 -4.33 -1.19 5.74
N TRP A 244 -3.49 -2.12 5.29
CA TRP A 244 -3.93 -3.21 4.39
C TRP A 244 -4.87 -4.23 5.04
N VAL A 245 -5.00 -4.23 6.37
CA VAL A 245 -6.09 -4.95 7.06
C VAL A 245 -7.48 -4.50 6.54
N GLY A 246 -7.58 -3.27 6.01
CA GLY A 246 -8.76 -2.77 5.30
C GLY A 246 -9.21 -3.59 4.10
N LEU A 247 -8.34 -4.44 3.53
CA LEU A 247 -8.72 -5.39 2.49
C LEU A 247 -9.79 -6.38 2.98
N PHE A 248 -9.84 -6.69 4.28
CA PHE A 248 -10.91 -7.51 4.84
C PHE A 248 -12.26 -6.79 4.81
N THR A 249 -12.28 -5.47 5.06
CA THR A 249 -13.51 -4.67 4.91
C THR A 249 -13.96 -4.60 3.46
N ILE A 250 -13.00 -4.45 2.52
CA ILE A 250 -13.28 -4.55 1.08
C ILE A 250 -13.86 -5.92 0.73
N ALA A 251 -13.31 -7.01 1.27
CA ALA A 251 -13.83 -8.34 1.05
C ALA A 251 -15.25 -8.49 1.62
N THR A 252 -15.54 -7.99 2.83
CA THR A 252 -16.89 -8.03 3.42
C THR A 252 -17.92 -7.32 2.55
N VAL A 253 -17.62 -6.08 2.12
CA VAL A 253 -18.51 -5.33 1.22
C VAL A 253 -18.61 -6.00 -0.16
N GLY A 254 -17.50 -6.54 -0.66
CA GLY A 254 -17.43 -7.28 -1.92
C GLY A 254 -18.32 -8.52 -1.92
N PHE A 255 -18.22 -9.38 -0.91
CA PHE A 255 -19.10 -10.54 -0.75
C PHE A 255 -20.57 -10.14 -0.62
N SER A 256 -20.87 -9.09 0.16
CA SER A 256 -22.22 -8.55 0.28
C SER A 256 -22.76 -8.05 -1.08
N THR A 257 -21.90 -7.38 -1.87
CA THR A 257 -22.22 -6.89 -3.22
C THR A 257 -22.47 -8.05 -4.19
N ILE A 258 -21.62 -9.07 -4.19
CA ILE A 258 -21.79 -10.28 -5.00
C ILE A 258 -23.11 -10.97 -4.66
N HIS A 259 -23.43 -11.09 -3.37
CA HIS A 259 -24.70 -11.65 -2.92
C HIS A 259 -25.91 -10.82 -3.40
N GLN A 260 -25.86 -9.49 -3.31
CA GLN A 260 -26.91 -8.61 -3.85
C GLN A 260 -27.08 -8.78 -5.37
N LEU A 261 -25.97 -8.83 -6.12
CA LEU A 261 -26.00 -9.02 -7.57
C LEU A 261 -26.52 -10.41 -7.94
N TRP A 262 -26.18 -11.45 -7.16
CA TRP A 262 -26.70 -12.80 -7.32
C TRP A 262 -28.23 -12.85 -7.15
N LEU A 263 -28.75 -12.21 -6.11
CA LEU A 263 -30.20 -12.10 -5.90
C LEU A 263 -30.89 -11.33 -7.03
N LEU A 264 -30.27 -10.24 -7.51
CA LEU A 264 -30.80 -9.46 -8.63
C LEU A 264 -30.81 -10.24 -9.94
N LEU A 265 -29.79 -11.08 -10.18
CA LEU A 265 -29.70 -11.97 -11.33
C LEU A 265 -30.77 -13.07 -11.29
N GLY A 266 -31.10 -13.56 -10.10
CA GLY A 266 -32.16 -14.55 -9.88
C GLY A 266 -33.59 -14.00 -10.02
N ASP A 267 -33.78 -12.67 -9.98
CA ASP A 267 -35.09 -12.07 -10.16
C ASP A 267 -35.46 -11.95 -11.64
N LEU A 268 -36.34 -12.85 -12.10
CA LEU A 268 -36.85 -12.90 -13.48
C LEU A 268 -37.58 -11.62 -13.93
N ARG A 269 -37.94 -10.72 -13.01
CA ARG A 269 -38.56 -9.42 -13.33
C ARG A 269 -37.53 -8.37 -13.75
N THR A 270 -36.26 -8.59 -13.46
CA THR A 270 -35.19 -7.63 -13.74
C THR A 270 -34.69 -7.78 -15.17
N PRO A 271 -34.83 -6.74 -16.03
CA PRO A 271 -34.29 -6.81 -17.38
C PRO A 271 -32.75 -6.80 -17.36
N PRO A 272 -32.06 -7.47 -18.30
CA PRO A 272 -30.60 -7.54 -18.33
C PRO A 272 -29.90 -6.17 -18.34
N ARG A 273 -30.52 -5.16 -18.97
CA ARG A 273 -30.00 -3.78 -18.98
C ARG A 273 -29.94 -3.17 -17.57
N LEU A 274 -30.94 -3.44 -16.74
CA LEU A 274 -31.00 -2.95 -15.36
C LEU A 274 -29.94 -3.64 -14.49
N PHE A 275 -29.77 -4.96 -14.68
CA PHE A 275 -28.67 -5.71 -14.06
C PHE A 275 -27.30 -5.12 -14.42
N MET A 276 -27.02 -4.90 -15.71
CA MET A 276 -25.74 -4.30 -16.15
C MET A 276 -25.54 -2.91 -15.57
N LYS A 277 -26.60 -2.09 -15.47
CA LYS A 277 -26.53 -0.77 -14.83
C LYS A 277 -26.13 -0.88 -13.35
N HIS A 278 -26.71 -1.82 -12.61
CA HIS A 278 -26.34 -2.09 -11.22
C HIS A 278 -24.90 -2.60 -11.07
N PHE A 279 -24.49 -3.51 -11.96
CA PHE A 279 -23.14 -4.04 -11.99
C PHE A 279 -22.11 -2.94 -12.22
N PHE A 280 -22.27 -2.13 -13.27
CA PHE A 280 -21.31 -1.06 -13.58
C PHE A 280 -21.31 0.06 -12.54
N ALA A 281 -22.46 0.43 -11.98
CA ALA A 281 -22.52 1.43 -10.92
C ALA A 281 -21.73 0.98 -9.67
N ARG A 282 -21.91 -0.29 -9.26
CA ARG A 282 -21.16 -0.88 -8.14
C ARG A 282 -19.68 -1.05 -8.46
N ALA A 283 -19.32 -1.51 -9.66
CA ALA A 283 -17.92 -1.62 -10.07
C ALA A 283 -17.22 -0.26 -10.07
N LEU A 284 -17.88 0.78 -10.60
CA LEU A 284 -17.35 2.14 -10.59
C LEU A 284 -17.12 2.64 -9.16
N CYS A 285 -18.13 2.54 -8.30
CA CYS A 285 -18.04 3.13 -6.97
C CYS A 285 -17.29 2.29 -5.94
N LEU A 286 -17.31 0.96 -6.03
CA LEU A 286 -16.69 0.07 -5.05
C LEU A 286 -15.33 -0.50 -5.50
N ILE A 287 -14.89 -0.22 -6.73
CA ILE A 287 -13.56 -0.59 -7.23
C ILE A 287 -12.79 0.64 -7.67
N LEU A 288 -13.30 1.39 -8.67
CA LEU A 288 -12.55 2.51 -9.25
C LEU A 288 -12.35 3.64 -8.24
N ILE A 289 -13.38 4.06 -7.52
CA ILE A 289 -13.26 5.15 -6.52
C ILE A 289 -12.26 4.80 -5.41
N PRO A 290 -12.33 3.65 -4.71
CA PRO A 290 -11.34 3.27 -3.71
C PRO A 290 -9.91 3.21 -4.28
N MET A 291 -9.75 2.67 -5.48
CA MET A 291 -8.45 2.56 -6.15
C MET A 291 -7.87 3.96 -6.45
N VAL A 292 -8.67 4.85 -7.03
CA VAL A 292 -8.26 6.23 -7.32
C VAL A 292 -7.90 6.97 -6.02
N PHE A 293 -8.72 6.83 -4.98
CA PHE A 293 -8.43 7.43 -3.68
C PHE A 293 -7.08 6.95 -3.11
N TYR A 294 -6.84 5.63 -3.13
CA TYR A 294 -5.58 5.03 -2.70
C TYR A 294 -4.38 5.57 -3.49
N MET A 295 -4.49 5.62 -4.82
CA MET A 295 -3.43 6.16 -5.68
C MET A 295 -3.17 7.65 -5.42
N ILE A 296 -4.21 8.46 -5.14
CA ILE A 296 -4.05 9.87 -4.76
C ILE A 296 -3.30 10.00 -3.43
N MET A 297 -3.60 9.16 -2.44
CA MET A 297 -2.89 9.19 -1.15
C MET A 297 -1.40 8.88 -1.30
N PHE A 298 -1.04 7.90 -2.14
CA PHE A 298 0.36 7.62 -2.47
C PHE A 298 1.02 8.74 -3.29
N LYS A 299 0.27 9.35 -4.22
CA LYS A 299 0.75 10.52 -4.96
C LYS A 299 1.10 11.67 -4.01
N ILE A 300 0.25 11.96 -3.02
CA ILE A 300 0.51 12.97 -1.98
C ILE A 300 1.74 12.59 -1.16
N HIS A 301 1.84 11.31 -0.74
CA HIS A 301 2.99 10.79 0.00
C HIS A 301 4.32 11.02 -0.75
N PHE A 302 4.41 10.64 -2.03
CA PHE A 302 5.62 10.84 -2.83
C PHE A 302 5.89 12.32 -3.17
N MET A 303 4.84 13.14 -3.32
CA MET A 303 5.00 14.57 -3.55
C MET A 303 5.59 15.30 -2.33
N ILE A 304 5.24 14.86 -1.12
CA ILE A 304 5.79 15.42 0.12
C ILE A 304 7.21 14.90 0.37
N LEU A 305 7.49 13.62 0.13
CA LEU A 305 8.77 12.99 0.41
C LEU A 305 9.74 13.08 -0.77
N ASN A 306 10.22 14.29 -1.06
CA ASN A 306 11.09 14.57 -2.19
C ASN A 306 12.59 14.57 -1.86
N ASN A 307 13.01 14.48 -0.60
CA ASN A 307 14.41 14.42 -0.20
C ASN A 307 14.83 12.99 0.14
N SER A 308 16.12 12.69 -0.04
CA SER A 308 16.75 11.43 0.39
C SER A 308 16.62 11.24 1.91
N GLY A 309 16.44 9.99 2.32
CA GLY A 309 16.32 9.57 3.71
C GLY A 309 16.54 8.06 3.84
N ASP A 310 16.55 7.53 5.06
CA ASP A 310 16.98 6.14 5.34
C ASP A 310 16.26 5.04 4.54
N GLY A 311 15.06 5.32 4.00
CA GLY A 311 14.30 4.34 3.23
C GLY A 311 14.70 4.24 1.75
N ASP A 312 15.55 5.14 1.26
CA ASP A 312 15.87 5.18 -0.17
C ASP A 312 16.66 3.96 -0.66
N GLY A 313 17.45 3.32 0.20
CA GLY A 313 18.26 2.13 -0.12
C GLY A 313 17.43 0.93 -0.59
N PHE A 314 16.15 0.86 -0.20
CA PHE A 314 15.22 -0.19 -0.61
C PHE A 314 14.56 0.07 -1.98
N MET A 315 14.84 1.22 -2.60
CA MET A 315 14.24 1.64 -3.87
C MET A 315 15.17 1.40 -5.06
N SER A 316 14.58 1.37 -6.27
CA SER A 316 15.35 1.32 -7.51
C SER A 316 16.22 2.58 -7.67
N SER A 317 17.33 2.49 -8.42
CA SER A 317 18.16 3.67 -8.75
C SER A 317 17.32 4.76 -9.41
N GLU A 318 16.46 4.40 -10.36
CA GLU A 318 15.57 5.34 -11.04
C GLU A 318 14.72 6.15 -10.06
N PHE A 319 14.13 5.50 -9.04
CA PHE A 319 13.37 6.19 -8.02
C PHE A 319 14.26 7.06 -7.12
N GLN A 320 15.42 6.54 -6.69
CA GLN A 320 16.38 7.31 -5.90
C GLN A 320 16.81 8.60 -6.61
N HIS A 321 16.86 8.63 -7.95
CA HIS A 321 17.15 9.83 -8.74
C HIS A 321 16.05 10.88 -8.74
N THR A 322 14.81 10.51 -8.40
CA THR A 322 13.75 11.48 -8.21
C THR A 322 13.87 12.23 -6.89
N LEU A 323 14.68 11.72 -5.94
CA LEU A 323 14.90 12.32 -4.63
C LEU A 323 16.06 13.32 -4.66
N HIS A 324 15.86 14.48 -4.05
CA HIS A 324 16.93 15.46 -3.84
C HIS A 324 17.97 14.92 -2.85
N GLY A 325 19.25 15.20 -3.12
CA GLY A 325 20.37 14.82 -2.26
C GLY A 325 21.12 13.56 -2.68
N LYS A 326 20.58 12.75 -3.60
CA LYS A 326 21.27 11.61 -4.23
C LYS A 326 21.23 11.70 -5.77
N GLY A 327 22.09 12.54 -6.34
CA GLY A 327 22.39 12.48 -7.76
C GLY A 327 23.31 11.31 -8.07
N MET A 328 23.05 10.55 -9.12
CA MET A 328 24.10 9.74 -9.76
C MET A 328 24.82 10.64 -10.74
N ALA A 329 26.16 10.60 -10.73
CA ALA A 329 26.94 11.24 -11.77
C ALA A 329 26.52 10.68 -13.13
N ASP A 330 26.43 11.55 -14.14
CA ASP A 330 26.20 11.12 -15.51
C ASP A 330 27.22 10.04 -15.86
N THR A 331 26.72 8.95 -16.43
CA THR A 331 27.50 7.79 -16.84
C THR A 331 27.47 7.69 -18.35
N TYR A 332 28.55 7.19 -18.94
CA TYR A 332 28.60 6.90 -20.36
C TYR A 332 27.55 5.84 -20.71
N ALA A 333 26.85 6.04 -21.83
CA ALA A 333 25.85 5.08 -22.32
C ALA A 333 26.53 3.82 -22.88
N ASP A 334 27.64 4.00 -23.60
CA ASP A 334 28.38 2.93 -24.23
C ASP A 334 29.49 2.41 -23.30
N VAL A 335 29.62 1.09 -23.23
CA VAL A 335 30.71 0.39 -22.53
C VAL A 335 31.63 -0.24 -23.57
N ALA A 336 32.94 -0.05 -23.39
CA ALA A 336 33.97 -0.62 -24.24
C ALA A 336 34.92 -1.52 -23.44
N VAL A 337 35.69 -2.33 -24.15
CA VAL A 337 36.85 -3.04 -23.59
C VAL A 337 37.80 -1.98 -23.01
N GLY A 338 38.15 -2.13 -21.74
CA GLY A 338 38.92 -1.17 -20.94
C GLY A 338 38.11 -0.31 -20.00
N SER A 339 36.80 -0.20 -20.19
CA SER A 339 35.95 0.61 -19.33
C SER A 339 35.97 0.10 -17.89
N GLU A 340 36.00 1.04 -16.95
CA GLU A 340 35.75 0.79 -15.54
C GLU A 340 34.25 0.87 -15.28
N ILE A 341 33.67 -0.22 -14.81
CA ILE A 341 32.24 -0.36 -14.60
C ILE A 341 31.93 -0.81 -13.18
N ALA A 342 30.73 -0.48 -12.72
CA ALA A 342 30.14 -1.05 -11.52
C ALA A 342 28.86 -1.80 -11.92
N ILE A 343 28.85 -3.11 -11.73
CA ILE A 343 27.73 -3.96 -12.11
C ILE A 343 26.74 -4.02 -10.94
N ARG A 344 25.46 -3.76 -11.21
CA ARG A 344 24.37 -3.85 -10.23
C ARG A 344 23.44 -4.99 -10.60
N HIS A 345 23.08 -5.82 -9.62
CA HIS A 345 22.10 -6.87 -9.83
C HIS A 345 20.68 -6.30 -9.92
N LEU A 346 19.92 -6.72 -10.93
CA LEU A 346 18.59 -6.19 -11.22
C LEU A 346 17.54 -6.59 -10.17
N ASN A 347 17.55 -7.86 -9.74
CA ASN A 347 16.49 -8.43 -8.91
C ASN A 347 16.77 -8.35 -7.39
N THR A 348 17.97 -7.91 -6.99
CA THR A 348 18.30 -7.68 -5.58
C THR A 348 18.24 -6.19 -5.25
N GLN A 349 17.80 -5.86 -4.05
CA GLN A 349 17.70 -4.47 -3.60
C GLN A 349 19.08 -3.83 -3.42
N GLY A 350 19.60 -3.26 -4.51
CA GLY A 350 20.76 -2.36 -4.47
C GLY A 350 22.15 -3.01 -4.52
N GLY A 351 22.26 -4.34 -4.64
CA GLY A 351 23.55 -5.01 -4.58
C GLY A 351 24.43 -4.79 -5.82
N TYR A 352 25.62 -4.21 -5.60
CA TYR A 352 26.71 -4.10 -6.57
C TYR A 352 27.66 -5.29 -6.46
N LEU A 353 28.22 -5.74 -7.59
CA LEU A 353 29.29 -6.73 -7.61
C LEU A 353 30.52 -6.15 -6.90
N HIS A 354 30.86 -6.73 -5.76
CA HIS A 354 31.81 -6.16 -4.81
C HIS A 354 32.90 -7.17 -4.43
N SER A 355 34.15 -6.73 -4.28
CA SER A 355 35.23 -7.54 -3.74
C SER A 355 36.18 -6.74 -2.85
N HIS A 356 36.56 -7.31 -1.71
CA HIS A 356 37.44 -6.68 -0.71
C HIS A 356 38.49 -7.69 -0.23
N PRO A 357 39.61 -7.29 0.41
CA PRO A 357 40.75 -8.17 0.69
C PRO A 357 40.52 -9.11 1.89
N HIS A 358 39.41 -9.85 1.87
CA HIS A 358 39.13 -10.98 2.75
C HIS A 358 38.85 -12.22 1.91
N ASN A 359 39.25 -13.38 2.43
CA ASN A 359 39.08 -14.66 1.77
C ASN A 359 37.90 -15.44 2.38
N TYR A 360 37.33 -16.38 1.63
CA TYR A 360 36.33 -17.28 2.18
C TYR A 360 36.93 -18.12 3.33
N PRO A 361 36.20 -18.33 4.44
CA PRO A 361 36.68 -19.13 5.57
C PRO A 361 36.70 -20.64 5.28
N GLY A 362 36.00 -21.08 4.23
CA GLY A 362 35.98 -22.44 3.71
C GLY A 362 35.91 -22.42 2.18
N GLY A 363 35.63 -23.56 1.56
CA GLY A 363 35.57 -23.65 0.10
C GLY A 363 36.94 -23.43 -0.55
N SER A 364 37.02 -22.54 -1.53
CA SER A 364 38.26 -22.28 -2.27
C SER A 364 39.31 -21.51 -1.47
N THR A 365 38.90 -20.84 -0.38
CA THR A 365 39.71 -19.89 0.39
C THR A 365 40.27 -18.72 -0.44
N GLN A 366 39.71 -18.46 -1.62
CA GLN A 366 40.04 -17.32 -2.47
C GLN A 366 39.31 -16.05 -2.00
N GLN A 367 39.57 -14.91 -2.65
CA GLN A 367 39.00 -13.62 -2.25
C GLN A 367 37.49 -13.61 -2.45
N GLN A 368 36.77 -13.06 -1.47
CA GLN A 368 35.32 -13.01 -1.48
C GLN A 368 34.78 -12.06 -2.56
N VAL A 369 33.70 -12.50 -3.21
CA VAL A 369 32.90 -11.69 -4.13
C VAL A 369 31.47 -11.70 -3.63
N THR A 370 30.90 -10.51 -3.40
CA THR A 370 29.63 -10.33 -2.71
C THR A 370 28.74 -9.33 -3.44
N LEU A 371 27.48 -9.20 -2.99
CA LEU A 371 26.62 -8.08 -3.35
C LEU A 371 26.62 -7.05 -2.22
N TYR A 372 27.19 -5.87 -2.46
CA TYR A 372 27.23 -4.78 -1.48
C TYR A 372 26.29 -3.65 -1.89
N PRO A 373 25.40 -3.14 -0.99
CA PRO A 373 24.36 -2.19 -1.38
C PRO A 373 24.84 -0.74 -1.54
N HIS A 374 26.03 -0.40 -1.05
CA HIS A 374 26.56 0.96 -1.11
C HIS A 374 27.60 1.09 -2.22
N ARG A 375 27.70 2.30 -2.79
CA ARG A 375 28.74 2.62 -3.79
C ARG A 375 30.07 2.86 -3.07
N ASP A 376 31.08 2.09 -3.45
CA ASP A 376 32.46 2.32 -3.06
C ASP A 376 33.41 1.96 -4.21
N SER A 377 34.71 2.15 -4.00
CA SER A 377 35.76 1.82 -4.97
C SER A 377 35.97 0.31 -5.15
N ASN A 378 35.48 -0.52 -4.24
CA ASN A 378 35.54 -1.99 -4.32
C ASN A 378 34.46 -2.58 -5.25
N ASN A 379 33.58 -1.75 -5.77
CA ASN A 379 32.58 -2.12 -6.78
C ASN A 379 33.10 -1.93 -8.22
N ASN A 380 34.32 -1.42 -8.40
CA ASN A 380 34.84 -1.05 -9.72
C ASN A 380 35.59 -2.23 -10.36
N TRP A 381 35.17 -2.59 -11.56
CA TRP A 381 35.72 -3.67 -12.37
C TRP A 381 36.13 -3.15 -13.74
N ARG A 382 37.31 -3.56 -14.22
CA ARG A 382 37.73 -3.31 -15.60
C ARG A 382 37.26 -4.44 -16.50
N VAL A 383 36.65 -4.08 -17.62
CA VAL A 383 36.27 -5.05 -18.66
C VAL A 383 37.47 -5.31 -19.57
N LEU A 384 37.86 -6.57 -19.73
CA LEU A 384 38.98 -6.99 -20.58
C LEU A 384 38.46 -7.97 -21.63
N ASN A 385 39.11 -8.01 -22.79
CA ASN A 385 38.80 -9.00 -23.82
C ASN A 385 39.46 -10.34 -23.47
N ALA A 386 38.68 -11.41 -23.36
CA ALA A 386 39.20 -12.74 -23.03
C ALA A 386 39.88 -13.45 -24.22
N THR A 387 39.52 -13.08 -25.45
CA THR A 387 39.97 -13.76 -26.69
C THR A 387 41.18 -13.08 -27.33
N ALA A 388 41.54 -11.86 -26.90
CA ALA A 388 42.70 -11.15 -27.44
C ALA A 388 44.00 -11.74 -26.87
N ALA A 389 44.97 -12.04 -27.76
CA ALA A 389 46.26 -12.61 -27.38
C ALA A 389 47.20 -11.59 -26.72
N ASP A 390 47.05 -10.31 -27.06
CA ASP A 390 47.86 -9.21 -26.52
C ASP A 390 47.03 -8.32 -25.58
N PRO A 391 47.64 -7.74 -24.53
CA PRO A 391 46.98 -6.74 -23.70
C PRO A 391 46.51 -5.59 -24.59
N TYR A 392 45.20 -5.39 -24.66
CA TYR A 392 44.62 -4.29 -25.42
C TYR A 392 45.08 -2.96 -24.79
N ASP A 393 45.77 -2.13 -25.55
CA ASP A 393 46.19 -0.81 -25.10
C ASP A 393 45.03 0.18 -25.23
N TYR A 394 44.39 0.46 -24.10
CA TYR A 394 43.23 1.34 -24.00
C TYR A 394 43.54 2.80 -24.32
N GLN A 395 44.82 3.20 -24.37
CA GLN A 395 45.22 4.58 -24.65
C GLN A 395 45.45 4.83 -26.14
N GLU A 396 45.95 3.83 -26.87
CA GLU A 396 46.33 3.98 -28.27
C GLU A 396 45.37 3.32 -29.27
N GLN A 397 44.59 2.32 -28.84
CA GLN A 397 43.69 1.58 -29.73
C GLN A 397 42.26 2.18 -29.75
N PRO A 398 41.55 2.12 -30.91
CA PRO A 398 40.19 2.63 -31.01
C PRO A 398 39.20 1.78 -30.21
N ALA A 399 38.33 2.44 -29.44
CA ALA A 399 37.41 1.80 -28.51
C ALA A 399 36.64 0.62 -29.12
N SER A 400 36.84 -0.57 -28.54
CA SER A 400 36.11 -1.78 -28.93
C SER A 400 34.87 -1.96 -28.06
N HIS A 401 33.69 -1.71 -28.61
CA HIS A 401 32.43 -1.82 -27.86
C HIS A 401 32.09 -3.26 -27.49
N ILE A 402 31.47 -3.44 -26.32
CA ILE A 402 30.98 -4.75 -25.88
C ILE A 402 29.80 -5.19 -26.77
N THR A 403 29.83 -6.45 -27.20
CA THR A 403 28.77 -7.03 -28.03
C THR A 403 28.20 -8.29 -27.41
N ASN A 404 26.95 -8.62 -27.76
CA ASN A 404 26.33 -9.86 -27.32
C ASN A 404 27.09 -11.10 -27.81
N GLY A 405 27.46 -11.98 -26.88
CA GLY A 405 28.25 -13.19 -27.09
C GLY A 405 29.77 -12.97 -27.01
N MET A 406 30.21 -11.75 -26.70
CA MET A 406 31.64 -11.47 -26.48
C MET A 406 32.09 -12.12 -25.17
N HIS A 407 33.25 -12.78 -25.21
CA HIS A 407 33.92 -13.29 -24.02
C HIS A 407 34.73 -12.16 -23.38
N ILE A 408 34.46 -11.88 -22.11
CA ILE A 408 35.14 -10.83 -21.34
C ILE A 408 35.76 -11.42 -20.08
N LYS A 409 36.77 -10.74 -19.54
CA LYS A 409 37.22 -10.93 -18.16
C LYS A 409 36.90 -9.67 -17.36
N LEU A 410 36.48 -9.84 -16.11
CA LEU A 410 36.24 -8.75 -15.18
C LEU A 410 37.38 -8.70 -14.16
N ARG A 411 38.18 -7.63 -14.17
CA ARG A 411 39.30 -7.47 -13.25
C ARG A 411 38.99 -6.42 -12.21
N HIS A 412 39.08 -6.79 -10.94
CA HIS A 412 38.86 -5.87 -9.83
C HIS A 412 39.98 -4.84 -9.78
N ILE A 413 39.63 -3.54 -9.74
CA ILE A 413 40.63 -2.46 -9.86
C ILE A 413 41.60 -2.44 -8.68
N LEU A 414 41.11 -2.60 -7.45
CA LEU A 414 41.93 -2.41 -6.25
C LEU A 414 42.79 -3.62 -5.88
N THR A 415 42.32 -4.83 -6.16
CA THR A 415 43.05 -6.07 -5.80
C THR A 415 43.70 -6.75 -6.99
N HIS A 416 43.48 -6.23 -8.20
CA HIS A 416 44.00 -6.75 -9.46
C HIS A 416 43.65 -8.22 -9.74
N LYS A 417 42.67 -8.79 -9.03
CA LYS A 417 42.19 -10.15 -9.22
C LYS A 417 41.07 -10.21 -10.25
N SER A 418 41.01 -11.31 -11.00
CA SER A 418 39.93 -11.59 -11.96
C SER A 418 38.75 -12.22 -11.24
N LEU A 419 37.54 -11.92 -11.70
CA LEU A 419 36.34 -12.65 -11.32
C LEU A 419 36.45 -14.08 -11.85
N HIS A 420 36.40 -15.05 -10.94
CA HIS A 420 36.75 -16.43 -11.20
C HIS A 420 35.63 -17.36 -10.76
N SER A 421 35.36 -18.38 -11.56
CA SER A 421 34.44 -19.47 -11.22
C SER A 421 35.22 -20.78 -11.05
N HIS A 422 34.74 -21.69 -10.20
CA HIS A 422 35.40 -22.97 -9.99
C HIS A 422 34.39 -23.98 -9.43
N ASP A 423 34.71 -25.27 -9.48
CA ASP A 423 33.81 -26.34 -9.04
C ASP A 423 33.92 -26.61 -7.53
N VAL A 424 33.61 -25.58 -6.73
CA VAL A 424 33.52 -25.67 -5.26
C VAL A 424 32.14 -25.21 -4.84
N ARG A 425 31.56 -25.87 -3.82
CA ARG A 425 30.25 -25.51 -3.31
C ARG A 425 30.28 -24.12 -2.64
N PRO A 426 29.25 -23.29 -2.85
CA PRO A 426 29.15 -21.98 -2.24
C PRO A 426 29.03 -22.10 -0.71
N PRO A 427 29.44 -21.07 0.05
CA PRO A 427 29.58 -21.15 1.50
C PRO A 427 28.25 -21.23 2.28
N VAL A 428 27.13 -20.84 1.67
CA VAL A 428 25.82 -20.70 2.35
C VAL A 428 24.70 -21.50 1.68
N SER A 429 24.81 -21.77 0.38
CA SER A 429 23.76 -22.47 -0.38
C SER A 429 24.10 -23.96 -0.49
N ASP A 430 23.20 -24.82 -0.01
CA ASP A 430 23.36 -26.28 -0.13
C ASP A 430 22.86 -26.83 -1.47
N VAL A 431 22.47 -25.94 -2.39
CA VAL A 431 21.84 -26.31 -3.66
C VAL A 431 22.88 -26.85 -4.65
N ASP A 432 22.68 -28.09 -5.12
CA ASP A 432 23.67 -28.84 -5.90
C ASP A 432 24.07 -28.21 -7.25
N PHE A 433 23.26 -27.32 -7.82
CA PHE A 433 23.54 -26.69 -9.12
C PHE A 433 24.26 -25.35 -9.02
N GLN A 434 24.65 -24.93 -7.82
CA GLN A 434 25.32 -23.65 -7.60
C GLN A 434 26.76 -23.87 -7.20
N ASN A 435 27.65 -23.11 -7.83
CA ASN A 435 29.07 -23.11 -7.55
C ASN A 435 29.50 -21.76 -6.97
N GLU A 436 30.57 -21.79 -6.19
CA GLU A 436 31.20 -20.60 -5.64
C GLU A 436 31.81 -19.74 -6.75
N VAL A 437 31.65 -18.42 -6.62
CA VAL A 437 32.34 -17.41 -7.41
C VAL A 437 33.24 -16.61 -6.47
N SER A 438 34.48 -16.40 -6.89
CA SER A 438 35.55 -15.77 -6.12
C SER A 438 36.31 -14.75 -6.98
N ALA A 439 37.28 -14.05 -6.38
CA ALA A 439 38.28 -13.32 -7.12
C ALA A 439 39.67 -13.97 -6.94
N TYR A 440 40.33 -14.28 -8.05
CA TYR A 440 41.60 -15.00 -8.07
C TYR A 440 42.61 -14.40 -9.05
N GLY A 441 43.88 -14.73 -8.87
CA GLY A 441 44.99 -14.21 -9.66
C GLY A 441 45.75 -13.07 -9.00
N MET A 442 46.57 -12.42 -9.81
CA MET A 442 47.49 -11.34 -9.47
C MET A 442 47.65 -10.43 -10.70
N GLU A 443 48.27 -9.26 -10.53
CA GLU A 443 48.28 -8.19 -11.54
C GLU A 443 48.76 -8.62 -12.94
N ASP A 444 49.81 -9.43 -13.01
CA ASP A 444 50.39 -9.93 -14.27
C ASP A 444 49.93 -11.36 -14.64
N PHE A 445 48.94 -11.89 -13.93
CA PHE A 445 48.38 -13.19 -14.26
C PHE A 445 47.38 -13.05 -15.39
N ALA A 446 47.66 -13.70 -16.53
CA ALA A 446 46.77 -13.70 -17.70
C ALA A 446 45.37 -14.29 -17.42
N GLY A 447 45.23 -15.02 -16.31
CA GLY A 447 44.03 -15.76 -15.97
C GLY A 447 43.98 -17.12 -16.67
N ASP A 448 42.97 -17.91 -16.32
CA ASP A 448 42.64 -19.15 -17.03
C ASP A 448 41.29 -18.99 -17.77
N MET A 449 40.77 -20.09 -18.31
CA MET A 449 39.47 -20.11 -19.00
C MET A 449 38.28 -19.98 -18.04
N ASN A 450 38.47 -20.16 -16.73
CA ASN A 450 37.40 -20.04 -15.75
C ASN A 450 37.16 -18.59 -15.31
N ASP A 451 37.99 -17.66 -15.80
CA ASP A 451 37.82 -16.21 -15.69
C ASP A 451 36.99 -15.62 -16.86
N ASP A 452 36.63 -16.45 -17.85
CA ASP A 452 35.90 -16.01 -19.05
C ASP A 452 34.39 -15.95 -18.78
N TRP A 453 33.81 -14.76 -19.00
CA TRP A 453 32.38 -14.50 -18.87
C TRP A 453 31.79 -14.12 -20.23
N ILE A 454 30.75 -14.84 -20.66
CA ILE A 454 30.05 -14.54 -21.92
C ILE A 454 28.98 -13.48 -21.64
N VAL A 455 29.06 -12.35 -22.35
CA VAL A 455 28.06 -11.30 -22.22
C VAL A 455 26.80 -11.68 -22.99
N GLU A 456 25.69 -11.92 -22.29
CA GLU A 456 24.39 -12.18 -22.91
C GLU A 456 23.41 -11.02 -22.67
N ILE A 457 22.99 -10.37 -23.76
CA ILE A 457 21.99 -9.31 -23.72
C ILE A 457 20.59 -9.94 -23.79
N GLU A 458 19.89 -9.97 -22.67
CA GLU A 458 18.53 -10.53 -22.56
C GLU A 458 17.47 -9.61 -23.17
N SER A 459 17.49 -8.34 -22.77
CA SER A 459 16.56 -7.30 -23.24
C SER A 459 17.30 -5.99 -23.46
N GLY A 460 16.87 -5.24 -24.48
CA GLY A 460 17.38 -3.90 -24.78
C GLY A 460 16.24 -2.90 -24.72
N ASP A 461 16.56 -1.63 -24.45
CA ASP A 461 15.56 -0.57 -24.49
C ASP A 461 15.02 -0.43 -25.92
N ARG A 462 13.68 -0.45 -26.08
CA ARG A 462 13.02 -0.25 -27.38
C ARG A 462 13.34 1.09 -28.02
N ARG A 463 13.79 2.07 -27.22
CA ARG A 463 14.19 3.40 -27.68
C ARG A 463 15.60 3.43 -28.25
N ASP A 464 16.40 2.40 -28.01
CA ASP A 464 17.75 2.28 -28.56
C ASP A 464 17.77 1.41 -29.83
N ARG A 465 18.06 2.05 -30.97
CA ARG A 465 18.14 1.38 -32.28
C ARG A 465 19.33 0.40 -32.36
N HIS A 466 20.42 0.63 -31.62
CA HIS A 466 21.59 -0.24 -31.64
C HIS A 466 21.36 -1.55 -30.89
N ALA A 467 20.59 -1.53 -29.79
CA ALA A 467 20.19 -2.73 -29.06
C ALA A 467 19.30 -3.68 -29.89
N GLU A 468 18.41 -3.16 -30.74
CA GLU A 468 17.59 -3.99 -31.65
C GLU A 468 18.45 -4.74 -32.69
N ASP A 469 19.48 -4.11 -33.23
CA ASP A 469 20.32 -4.69 -34.28
C ASP A 469 21.29 -5.75 -33.73
N GLN A 470 21.78 -5.59 -32.50
CA GLN A 470 22.50 -6.67 -31.80
C GLN A 470 21.60 -7.90 -31.55
N LYS A 471 20.30 -7.68 -31.26
CA LYS A 471 19.33 -8.76 -31.04
C LYS A 471 18.97 -9.52 -32.33
N LYS A 472 18.84 -8.83 -33.47
CA LYS A 472 18.49 -9.45 -34.77
C LYS A 472 19.53 -10.49 -35.23
N LYS A 473 20.81 -10.33 -34.87
CA LYS A 473 21.87 -11.32 -35.16
C LYS A 473 21.62 -12.69 -34.50
N LYS A 474 20.93 -12.74 -33.34
CA LYS A 474 20.56 -13.99 -32.62
C LYS A 474 19.49 -14.81 -33.35
N LYS A 475 18.55 -14.17 -34.08
CA LYS A 475 17.47 -14.90 -34.77
C LYS A 475 17.97 -15.81 -35.91
N LYS A 476 19.16 -15.55 -36.49
CA LYS A 476 19.72 -16.34 -37.60
C LYS A 476 20.56 -17.55 -37.15
N LYS A 477 20.94 -17.66 -35.88
CA LYS A 477 21.72 -18.79 -35.34
C LYS A 477 21.01 -19.36 -34.12
N LYS A 478 20.00 -20.22 -34.34
CA LYS A 478 19.34 -20.97 -33.27
C LYS A 478 19.71 -22.44 -33.41
N TYR A 479 20.54 -22.96 -32.51
CA TYR A 479 20.50 -24.34 -32.04
C TYR A 479 21.10 -24.43 -30.61
N TYR A 480 20.28 -25.02 -29.72
CA TYR A 480 20.47 -25.62 -28.39
C TYR A 480 21.11 -24.88 -27.18
N LEU A 481 20.27 -24.87 -26.13
CA LEU A 481 20.52 -25.19 -24.70
C LEU A 481 20.72 -24.10 -23.63
N ALA A 482 19.97 -24.36 -22.54
CA ALA A 482 19.98 -23.91 -21.15
C ALA A 482 19.68 -22.42 -20.83
N SER A 483 18.46 -22.22 -20.34
CA SER A 483 17.97 -21.00 -19.67
C SER A 483 18.43 -21.00 -18.21
N PHE A 484 19.17 -19.98 -17.78
CA PHE A 484 19.38 -19.70 -16.36
C PHE A 484 18.18 -18.91 -15.83
N SER A 485 17.26 -19.61 -15.15
CA SER A 485 16.28 -18.98 -14.27
C SER A 485 16.69 -19.24 -12.83
N SER A 486 17.19 -18.23 -12.12
CA SER A 486 17.35 -18.29 -10.67
C SER A 486 16.15 -17.61 -10.01
N LEU A 487 15.18 -18.44 -9.60
CA LEU A 487 14.19 -18.06 -8.59
C LEU A 487 14.87 -18.13 -7.23
N TRP A 488 15.04 -16.99 -6.58
CA TRP A 488 15.43 -16.93 -5.17
C TRP A 488 14.25 -16.49 -4.32
N THR A 489 13.68 -17.44 -3.60
CA THR A 489 12.79 -17.19 -2.47
C THR A 489 13.64 -16.84 -1.25
N THR A 490 13.59 -15.59 -0.81
CA THR A 490 14.08 -15.18 0.52
C THR A 490 13.22 -15.81 1.63
N PRO A 491 13.79 -16.49 2.63
CA PRO A 491 13.11 -16.69 3.90
C PRO A 491 13.12 -15.36 4.66
N MET A 492 11.94 -14.97 5.16
CA MET A 492 11.82 -13.90 6.15
C MET A 492 12.57 -14.33 7.43
N LEU A 493 13.44 -13.46 7.92
CA LEU A 493 13.76 -13.36 9.35
C LEU A 493 13.05 -12.13 9.91
#